data_AF-A0A8C0Z932-F1
#
_entry.id   AF-A0A8C0Z932-F1
#
_cell.length_a   1.000
_cell.length_b   1.000
_cell.length_c   1.000
_cell.angle_alpha   90.00
_cell.angle_beta   90.00
_cell.angle_gamma   90.00
#
_symmetry.space_group_name_H-M   'P 1'
#
loop_
_entity.id
_entity.type
_entity.pdbx_description
1 polymer ?
#
loop_
_entity_poly.entity_id
_entity_poly.type
_entity_poly.pdbx_seq_one_letter_code
_entity_poly.pdbx_strand_id
1 'polypeptide(L)'
;MKRYEACKLNSQEVVEEDKRLKLPPNWEAKKARLEWELQVQEKKKECAARGEDYERVKLLEISAEDAERWERKKKKKNPDLGFSDYAAAQLRQYQRLTRQIKPDLEQYEKLKEQYGEALYPSSDSLLHGTHVPSKEGVDRMVADLEKQIEKREKYSRRRPYNDDADIDYINERNAKFNQKAERFYGKYTAEIKQNLERGTAV
;
A
#
# COMPACT_ATOMS: atom_id res chain seq x y z
N MET A 1 -63.99 -13.26 -13.01
CA MET A 1 -62.61 -13.65 -13.43
C MET A 1 -61.57 -12.61 -13.02
N LYS A 2 -61.68 -11.34 -13.44
CA LYS A 2 -60.67 -10.29 -13.15
C LYS A 2 -60.31 -10.03 -11.67
N ARG A 3 -61.24 -10.19 -10.72
CA ARG A 3 -60.96 -9.98 -9.27
C ARG A 3 -60.09 -11.06 -8.64
N TYR A 4 -60.29 -12.32 -9.05
CA TYR A 4 -59.53 -13.44 -8.51
C TYR A 4 -58.07 -13.37 -8.98
N GLU A 5 -57.88 -13.01 -10.26
CA GLU A 5 -56.56 -12.73 -10.84
C GLU A 5 -55.86 -11.56 -10.14
N ALA A 6 -56.57 -10.45 -9.88
CA ALA A 6 -56.03 -9.32 -9.15
C ALA A 6 -55.63 -9.66 -7.70
N CYS A 7 -56.46 -10.42 -6.98
CA CYS A 7 -56.13 -10.89 -5.63
C CYS A 7 -54.91 -11.82 -5.63
N LYS A 8 -54.78 -12.68 -6.65
CA LYS A 8 -53.65 -13.59 -6.81
C LYS A 8 -52.35 -12.83 -7.08
N LEU A 9 -52.39 -11.83 -7.97
CA LEU A 9 -51.24 -10.97 -8.28
C LEU A 9 -50.80 -10.18 -7.05
N ASN A 10 -51.72 -9.54 -6.33
CA ASN A 10 -51.41 -8.83 -5.10
C ASN A 10 -50.80 -9.75 -4.03
N SER A 11 -51.32 -10.97 -3.90
CA SER A 11 -50.76 -11.95 -2.96
C SER A 11 -49.36 -12.41 -3.37
N GLN A 12 -49.09 -12.53 -4.67
CA GLN A 12 -47.76 -12.86 -5.19
C GLN A 12 -46.77 -11.72 -4.94
N GLU A 13 -47.16 -10.47 -5.21
CA GLU A 13 -46.34 -9.28 -4.97
C GLU A 13 -45.98 -9.12 -3.48
N VAL A 14 -46.94 -9.31 -2.56
CA VAL A 14 -46.67 -9.26 -1.11
C VAL A 14 -45.67 -10.34 -0.67
N VAL A 15 -45.78 -11.55 -1.24
CA VAL A 15 -44.85 -12.65 -0.98
C VAL A 15 -43.46 -12.38 -1.57
N GLU A 16 -43.37 -11.71 -2.72
CA GLU A 16 -42.10 -11.33 -3.34
C GLU A 16 -41.39 -10.19 -2.59
N GLU A 17 -42.13 -9.21 -2.09
CA GLU A 17 -41.61 -8.15 -1.24
C GLU A 17 -41.10 -8.70 0.10
N ASP A 18 -41.83 -9.62 0.76
CA ASP A 18 -41.36 -10.31 1.96
C ASP A 18 -40.08 -11.14 1.70
N LYS A 19 -39.98 -11.78 0.53
CA LYS A 19 -38.75 -12.46 0.11
C LYS A 19 -37.59 -11.48 -0.08
N ARG A 20 -37.80 -10.31 -0.69
CA ARG A 20 -36.78 -9.27 -0.85
C ARG A 20 -36.29 -8.74 0.50
N LEU A 21 -37.20 -8.51 1.44
CA LEU A 21 -36.87 -8.07 2.80
C LEU A 21 -36.08 -9.11 3.60
N LYS A 22 -36.34 -10.41 3.36
CA LYS A 22 -35.61 -11.52 3.99
C LYS A 22 -34.22 -11.77 3.39
N LEU A 23 -33.93 -11.21 2.22
CA LEU A 23 -32.63 -11.38 1.58
C LEU A 23 -31.58 -10.46 2.23
N PRO A 24 -30.33 -10.94 2.40
CA PRO A 24 -29.24 -10.08 2.82
C PRO A 24 -29.05 -8.89 1.86
N PRO A 25 -28.68 -7.69 2.35
CA PRO A 25 -28.44 -6.51 1.51
C PRO A 25 -27.38 -6.69 0.41
N ASN A 26 -26.55 -7.73 0.51
CA ASN A 26 -25.50 -8.07 -0.46
C ASN A 26 -25.88 -9.24 -1.40
N TRP A 27 -27.13 -9.72 -1.38
CA TRP A 27 -27.57 -10.88 -2.15
C TRP A 27 -27.41 -10.69 -3.67
N GLU A 28 -27.82 -9.54 -4.20
CA GLU A 28 -27.71 -9.25 -5.63
C GLU A 28 -26.25 -9.19 -6.08
N ALA A 29 -25.37 -8.57 -5.29
CA ALA A 29 -23.94 -8.56 -5.55
C ALA A 29 -23.33 -9.98 -5.52
N LYS A 30 -23.80 -10.83 -4.61
CA LYS A 30 -23.38 -12.24 -4.53
C LYS A 30 -23.86 -13.04 -5.75
N LYS A 31 -25.11 -12.82 -6.18
CA LYS A 31 -25.68 -13.44 -7.38
C LYS A 31 -24.92 -13.03 -8.64
N ALA A 32 -24.72 -11.73 -8.84
CA ALA A 32 -23.95 -11.21 -9.98
C ALA A 32 -22.51 -11.74 -10.00
N ARG A 33 -21.87 -11.88 -8.84
CA ARG A 33 -20.55 -12.51 -8.73
C ARG A 33 -20.57 -13.99 -9.14
N LEU A 34 -21.57 -14.76 -8.69
CA LEU A 34 -21.71 -16.18 -9.07
C LEU A 34 -21.97 -16.35 -10.57
N GLU A 35 -22.83 -15.50 -11.15
CA GLU A 35 -23.08 -15.47 -12.60
C GLU A 35 -21.80 -15.13 -13.37
N TRP A 36 -21.03 -14.15 -12.92
CA TRP A 36 -19.72 -13.82 -13.52
C TRP A 36 -18.72 -14.98 -13.40
N GLU A 37 -18.64 -15.66 -12.25
CA GLU A 37 -17.78 -16.83 -12.05
C GLU A 37 -18.17 -18.00 -12.99
N LEU A 38 -19.47 -18.22 -13.21
CA LEU A 38 -19.98 -19.21 -14.17
C LEU A 38 -19.60 -18.85 -15.60
N GLN A 39 -19.80 -17.60 -16.03
CA GLN A 39 -19.40 -17.14 -17.36
C GLN A 39 -17.89 -17.29 -17.61
N VAL A 40 -17.07 -17.00 -16.60
CA VAL A 40 -15.61 -17.20 -16.67
C VAL A 40 -15.26 -18.69 -16.82
N GLN A 41 -15.95 -19.57 -16.09
CA GLN A 41 -15.78 -21.03 -16.19
C GLN A 41 -16.19 -21.57 -17.57
N GLU A 42 -17.32 -21.10 -18.10
CA GLU A 42 -17.81 -21.47 -19.44
C GLU A 42 -16.81 -21.05 -20.53
N LYS A 43 -16.39 -19.78 -20.54
CA LYS A 43 -15.37 -19.30 -21.48
C LYS A 43 -14.05 -20.09 -21.37
N LYS A 44 -13.62 -20.46 -20.16
CA LYS A 44 -12.43 -21.31 -19.98
C LYS A 44 -12.59 -22.70 -20.63
N LYS A 45 -13.77 -23.32 -20.47
CA LYS A 45 -14.08 -24.62 -21.09
C LYS A 45 -14.13 -24.51 -22.61
N GLU A 46 -14.71 -23.44 -23.15
CA GLU A 46 -14.76 -23.18 -24.60
C GLU A 46 -13.36 -22.97 -25.19
N CYS A 47 -12.51 -22.15 -24.56
CA CYS A 47 -11.12 -21.97 -24.97
C CYS A 47 -10.35 -23.30 -24.91
N ALA A 48 -10.51 -24.08 -23.83
CA ALA A 48 -9.87 -25.40 -23.69
C ALA A 48 -10.33 -26.39 -24.77
N ALA A 49 -11.62 -26.41 -25.13
CA ALA A 49 -12.15 -27.24 -26.20
C ALA A 49 -11.62 -26.84 -27.59
N ARG A 50 -11.33 -25.54 -27.77
CA ARG A 50 -10.69 -25.00 -28.99
C ARG A 50 -9.17 -25.19 -28.99
N GLY A 51 -8.56 -25.56 -27.86
CA GLY A 51 -7.11 -25.69 -27.70
C GLY A 51 -6.38 -24.34 -27.52
N GLU A 52 -7.12 -23.28 -27.16
CA GLU A 52 -6.58 -21.93 -26.91
C GLU A 52 -6.36 -21.68 -25.41
N ASP A 53 -5.34 -20.87 -25.09
CA ASP A 53 -5.12 -20.39 -23.72
C ASP A 53 -6.08 -19.23 -23.40
N TYR A 54 -6.95 -19.45 -22.39
CA TYR A 54 -7.94 -18.48 -21.93
C TYR A 54 -7.32 -17.13 -21.53
N GLU A 55 -6.16 -17.11 -20.89
CA GLU A 55 -5.53 -15.86 -20.47
C GLU A 55 -5.08 -15.03 -21.69
N ARG A 56 -4.65 -15.70 -22.77
CA ARG A 56 -4.27 -15.02 -24.02
C ARG A 56 -5.48 -14.45 -24.74
N VAL A 57 -6.58 -15.20 -24.84
CA VAL A 57 -7.85 -14.72 -25.45
C VAL A 57 -8.40 -13.53 -24.67
N LYS A 58 -8.39 -13.62 -23.34
CA LYS A 58 -8.83 -12.53 -22.46
C LYS A 58 -7.98 -11.26 -22.62
N LEU A 59 -6.66 -11.39 -22.80
CA LEU A 59 -5.79 -10.24 -23.04
C LEU A 59 -6.06 -9.58 -24.40
N LEU A 60 -6.50 -10.34 -25.42
CA LEU A 60 -6.90 -9.80 -26.72
C LEU A 60 -8.24 -9.03 -26.66
N GLU A 61 -9.15 -9.41 -25.75
CA GLU A 61 -10.42 -8.70 -25.52
C GLU A 61 -10.22 -7.34 -24.81
N ILE A 62 -9.08 -7.11 -24.14
CA ILE A 62 -8.82 -5.87 -23.41
C ILE A 62 -8.34 -4.78 -24.38
N SER A 63 -9.14 -3.72 -24.53
CA SER A 63 -8.75 -2.53 -25.27
C SER A 63 -7.57 -1.80 -24.61
N ALA A 64 -6.76 -1.10 -25.42
CA ALA A 64 -5.66 -0.27 -24.94
C ALA A 64 -6.13 0.78 -23.91
N GLU A 65 -7.30 1.37 -24.12
CA GLU A 65 -7.89 2.35 -23.18
C GLU A 65 -8.25 1.72 -21.83
N ASP A 66 -8.74 0.48 -21.84
CA ASP A 66 -9.12 -0.25 -20.62
C ASP A 66 -7.88 -0.71 -19.86
N ALA A 67 -6.83 -1.12 -20.58
CA ALA A 67 -5.52 -1.39 -20.01
C ALA A 67 -4.93 -0.13 -19.34
N GLU A 68 -4.97 1.03 -19.99
CA GLU A 68 -4.50 2.29 -19.39
C GLU A 68 -5.31 2.69 -18.15
N ARG A 69 -6.64 2.59 -18.20
CA ARG A 69 -7.50 2.84 -17.04
C ARG A 69 -7.16 1.90 -15.89
N TRP A 70 -6.87 0.64 -16.17
CA TRP A 70 -6.44 -0.34 -15.18
C TRP A 70 -5.06 -0.02 -14.61
N GLU A 71 -4.09 0.35 -15.43
CA GLU A 71 -2.75 0.75 -14.97
C GLU A 71 -2.80 2.02 -14.11
N ARG A 72 -3.67 2.99 -14.43
CA ARG A 72 -3.88 4.18 -13.58
C ARG A 72 -4.50 3.82 -12.22
N LYS A 73 -5.38 2.81 -12.18
CA LYS A 73 -5.96 2.29 -10.93
C LYS A 73 -4.97 1.43 -10.14
N LYS A 74 -3.93 0.88 -10.77
CA LYS A 74 -2.91 0.11 -10.05
C LYS A 74 -2.12 1.04 -9.12
N LYS A 75 -2.01 0.61 -7.86
CA LYS A 75 -1.20 1.30 -6.87
C LYS A 75 0.28 1.17 -7.24
N LYS A 76 0.95 2.32 -7.47
CA LYS A 76 2.41 2.35 -7.66
C LYS A 76 3.10 1.69 -6.47
N LYS A 77 3.91 0.66 -6.72
CA LYS A 77 4.69 -0.04 -5.69
C LYS A 77 6.10 0.57 -5.63
N ASN A 78 6.58 0.86 -4.43
CA ASN A 78 7.95 1.30 -4.17
C ASN A 78 8.52 0.47 -3.00
N PRO A 79 8.90 -0.80 -3.24
CA PRO A 79 9.49 -1.65 -2.21
C PRO A 79 10.83 -1.07 -1.72
N ASP A 80 11.21 -1.42 -0.50
CA ASP A 80 12.55 -1.11 0.01
C ASP A 80 13.51 -2.20 -0.45
N LEU A 81 14.59 -1.80 -1.12
CA LEU A 81 15.60 -2.72 -1.66
C LEU A 81 16.71 -3.04 -0.64
N GLY A 82 16.65 -2.43 0.54
CA GLY A 82 17.70 -2.51 1.55
C GLY A 82 18.61 -1.29 1.54
N PHE A 83 19.41 -1.17 2.59
CA PHE A 83 20.34 -0.07 2.75
C PHE A 83 21.59 -0.31 1.87
N SER A 84 21.84 0.60 0.93
CA SER A 84 23.06 0.63 0.11
C SER A 84 23.97 1.78 0.53
N ASP A 85 23.49 3.01 0.43
CA ASP A 85 24.21 4.23 0.78
C ASP A 85 23.28 5.28 1.43
N TYR A 86 23.87 6.16 2.23
CA TYR A 86 23.17 7.27 2.87
C TYR A 86 22.59 8.26 1.86
N ALA A 87 23.28 8.55 0.75
CA ALA A 87 22.76 9.46 -0.27
C ALA A 87 21.51 8.88 -0.96
N ALA A 88 21.51 7.56 -1.25
CA ALA A 88 20.36 6.87 -1.82
C ALA A 88 19.15 6.87 -0.86
N ALA A 89 19.39 6.62 0.43
CA ALA A 89 18.36 6.69 1.46
C ALA A 89 17.78 8.12 1.59
N GLN A 90 18.65 9.14 1.57
CA GLN A 90 18.25 10.55 1.59
C GLN A 90 17.44 10.94 0.36
N LEU A 91 17.87 10.53 -0.84
CA LEU A 91 17.16 10.79 -2.08
C LEU A 91 15.75 10.17 -2.05
N ARG A 92 15.62 8.93 -1.55
CA ARG A 92 14.32 8.26 -1.41
C ARG A 92 13.42 8.98 -0.41
N GLN A 93 13.97 9.46 0.71
CA GLN A 93 13.23 10.30 1.66
C GLN A 93 12.79 11.60 0.99
N TYR A 94 13.70 12.30 0.31
CA TYR A 94 13.44 13.57 -0.35
C TYR A 94 12.33 13.45 -1.39
N GLN A 95 12.42 12.47 -2.30
CA GLN A 95 11.38 12.19 -3.30
C GLN A 95 10.00 11.90 -2.67
N ARG A 96 9.99 11.26 -1.49
CA ARG A 96 8.74 11.03 -0.76
C ARG A 96 8.20 12.34 -0.18
N LEU A 97 9.04 13.17 0.42
CA LEU A 97 8.63 14.45 1.01
C LEU A 97 8.15 15.42 -0.06
N THR A 98 8.87 15.56 -1.17
CA THR A 98 8.47 16.43 -2.29
C THR A 98 7.14 16.03 -2.91
N ARG A 99 6.83 14.72 -2.97
CA ARG A 99 5.51 14.24 -3.38
C ARG A 99 4.38 14.51 -2.38
N GLN A 100 4.71 14.70 -1.10
CA GLN A 100 3.74 14.94 -0.03
C GLN A 100 3.41 16.43 0.14
N ILE A 101 4.35 17.32 -0.22
CA ILE A 101 4.15 18.76 -0.16
C ILE A 101 3.07 19.16 -1.17
N LYS A 102 2.07 19.91 -0.70
CA LYS A 102 1.03 20.52 -1.52
C LYS A 102 1.20 22.04 -1.47
N PRO A 103 1.71 22.66 -2.55
CA PRO A 103 1.88 24.11 -2.60
C PRO A 103 0.52 24.82 -2.54
N ASP A 104 0.51 25.98 -1.88
CA ASP A 104 -0.61 26.90 -1.91
C ASP A 104 -0.43 27.87 -3.09
N LEU A 105 -1.26 27.68 -4.13
CA LEU A 105 -1.16 28.45 -5.36
C LEU A 105 -1.62 29.90 -5.19
N GLU A 106 -2.57 30.18 -4.31
CA GLU A 106 -3.06 31.54 -4.07
C GLU A 106 -1.99 32.39 -3.37
N GLN A 107 -1.32 31.81 -2.36
CA GLN A 107 -0.19 32.47 -1.70
C GLN A 107 0.94 32.74 -2.69
N TYR A 108 1.21 31.79 -3.59
CA TYR A 108 2.22 31.94 -4.63
C TYR A 108 1.88 33.06 -5.63
N GLU A 109 0.62 33.15 -6.09
CA GLU A 109 0.18 34.22 -7.00
C GLU A 109 0.28 35.61 -6.37
N LYS A 110 -0.10 35.76 -5.09
CA LYS A 110 0.07 37.02 -4.35
C LYS A 110 1.54 37.43 -4.24
N LEU A 111 2.43 36.48 -3.95
CA LEU A 111 3.88 36.74 -3.93
C LEU A 111 4.40 37.12 -5.32
N LYS A 112 3.88 36.48 -6.37
CA LYS A 112 4.25 36.81 -7.76
C LYS A 112 3.85 38.22 -8.16
N GLU A 113 2.68 38.69 -7.74
CA GLU A 113 2.26 40.07 -7.99
C GLU A 113 3.09 41.08 -7.20
N GLN A 114 3.44 40.77 -5.95
CA GLN A 114 4.24 41.65 -5.09
C GLN A 114 5.69 41.81 -5.55
N TYR A 115 6.35 40.69 -5.90
CA TYR A 115 7.77 40.69 -6.26
C TYR A 115 8.00 40.80 -7.77
N GLY A 116 7.00 40.53 -8.61
CA GLY A 116 7.11 40.62 -10.06
C GLY A 116 8.28 39.80 -10.61
N GLU A 117 9.17 40.46 -11.36
CA GLU A 117 10.34 39.83 -11.99
C GLU A 117 11.41 39.40 -10.96
N ALA A 118 11.44 40.06 -9.79
CA ALA A 118 12.31 39.69 -8.68
C ALA A 118 11.96 38.34 -8.03
N LEU A 119 10.79 37.76 -8.32
CA LEU A 119 10.44 36.40 -7.86
C LEU A 119 11.29 35.31 -8.53
N TYR A 120 11.92 35.61 -9.67
CA TYR A 120 12.77 34.67 -10.40
C TYR A 120 14.25 35.04 -10.26
N PRO A 121 14.86 34.87 -9.06
CA PRO A 121 16.24 35.27 -8.82
C PRO A 121 17.23 34.36 -9.55
N SER A 122 18.32 34.95 -10.05
CA SER A 122 19.55 34.23 -10.38
C SER A 122 20.45 34.10 -9.13
N SER A 123 21.58 33.41 -9.25
CA SER A 123 22.57 33.25 -8.15
C SER A 123 23.02 34.58 -7.54
N ASP A 124 23.01 35.66 -8.34
CA ASP A 124 23.58 36.96 -7.99
C ASP A 124 22.49 37.97 -7.55
N SER A 125 21.25 37.51 -7.38
CA SER A 125 20.12 38.36 -7.00
C SER A 125 20.19 38.79 -5.53
N LEU A 126 19.88 40.06 -5.26
CA LEU A 126 20.03 40.69 -3.95
C LEU A 126 18.88 40.39 -2.97
N LEU A 127 17.80 39.70 -3.41
CA LEU A 127 16.61 39.42 -2.58
C LEU A 127 16.80 38.32 -1.52
N HIS A 128 18.02 37.80 -1.35
CA HIS A 128 18.31 36.80 -0.34
C HIS A 128 18.54 37.43 1.04
N GLY A 129 17.77 36.99 2.05
CA GLY A 129 17.99 37.38 3.46
C GLY A 129 16.99 38.39 4.05
N THR A 130 16.09 38.95 3.23
CA THR A 130 15.04 39.89 3.70
C THR A 130 13.70 39.22 3.99
N HIS A 131 13.52 37.96 3.57
CA HIS A 131 12.26 37.24 3.72
C HIS A 131 11.99 36.86 5.18
N VAL A 132 10.92 37.42 5.75
CA VAL A 132 10.38 37.02 7.05
C VAL A 132 9.15 36.14 6.81
N PRO A 133 9.21 34.83 7.12
CA PRO A 133 8.08 33.93 6.91
C PRO A 133 6.91 34.28 7.85
N SER A 134 5.69 34.01 7.39
CA SER A 134 4.51 34.08 8.26
C SER A 134 4.57 33.00 9.34
N LYS A 135 3.94 33.25 10.49
CA LYS A 135 3.88 32.28 11.60
C LYS A 135 3.29 30.94 11.15
N GLU A 136 2.21 30.98 10.37
CA GLU A 136 1.57 29.78 9.80
C GLU A 136 2.53 28.98 8.89
N GLY A 137 3.40 29.67 8.14
CA GLY A 137 4.43 29.02 7.34
C GLY A 137 5.45 28.26 8.20
N VAL A 138 5.87 28.86 9.31
CA VAL A 138 6.78 28.25 10.28
C VAL A 138 6.10 27.06 10.96
N ASP A 139 4.85 27.20 11.41
CA ASP A 139 4.11 26.12 12.09
C ASP A 139 3.94 24.89 11.17
N ARG A 140 3.64 25.11 9.88
CA ARG A 140 3.59 24.02 8.88
C ARG A 140 4.94 23.29 8.75
N MET A 141 6.03 24.04 8.70
CA MET A 141 7.38 23.48 8.61
C MET A 141 7.73 22.68 9.87
N VAL A 142 7.42 23.19 11.06
CA VAL A 142 7.66 22.50 12.34
C VAL A 142 6.89 21.19 12.39
N ALA A 143 5.59 21.22 12.07
CA ALA A 143 4.77 20.01 12.04
C ALA A 143 5.31 18.94 11.05
N ASP A 144 5.85 19.36 9.90
CA ASP A 144 6.45 18.44 8.95
C ASP A 144 7.82 17.89 9.41
N LEU A 145 8.59 18.66 10.18
CA LEU A 145 9.82 18.17 10.81
C LEU A 145 9.52 17.16 11.92
N GLU A 146 8.52 17.40 12.77
CA GLU A 146 8.10 16.48 13.81
C GLU A 146 7.64 15.14 13.22
N LYS A 147 6.84 15.15 12.15
CA LYS A 147 6.46 13.94 11.41
C LYS A 147 7.67 13.19 10.85
N GLN A 148 8.71 13.90 10.41
CA GLN A 148 9.94 13.29 9.93
C GLN A 148 10.73 12.62 11.05
N ILE A 149 10.82 13.26 12.21
CA ILE A 149 11.46 12.72 13.42
C ILE A 149 10.73 11.46 13.87
N GLU A 150 9.41 11.51 14.03
CA GLU A 150 8.58 10.36 14.43
C GLU A 150 8.76 9.18 13.46
N LYS A 151 8.84 9.46 12.16
CA LYS A 151 9.07 8.41 11.16
C LYS A 151 10.47 7.81 11.24
N ARG A 152 11.48 8.62 11.60
CA ARG A 152 12.87 8.18 11.80
C ARG A 152 12.99 7.31 13.04
N GLU A 153 12.31 7.66 14.13
CA GLU A 153 12.26 6.84 15.36
C GLU A 153 11.70 5.44 15.09
N LYS A 154 10.68 5.35 14.23
CA LYS A 154 10.05 4.07 13.82
C LYS A 154 10.84 3.27 12.78
N TYR A 155 12.05 3.70 12.40
CA TYR A 155 12.87 3.01 11.39
C TYR A 155 13.27 1.60 11.84
N SER A 156 13.74 1.46 13.09
CA SER A 156 14.05 0.15 13.68
C SER A 156 12.90 -0.33 14.55
N ARG A 157 12.11 -1.28 14.03
CA ARG A 157 10.98 -1.85 14.78
C ARG A 157 11.45 -2.96 15.72
N ARG A 158 11.02 -2.90 16.99
CA ARG A 158 11.27 -3.96 17.96
C ARG A 158 10.53 -5.23 17.52
N ARG A 159 11.25 -6.36 17.48
CA ARG A 159 10.65 -7.69 17.27
C ARG A 159 10.00 -8.14 18.58
N PRO A 160 8.82 -8.80 18.53
CA PRO A 160 8.19 -9.33 19.74
C PRO A 160 9.13 -10.34 20.40
N TYR A 161 9.17 -10.30 21.73
CA TYR A 161 9.91 -11.28 22.52
C TYR A 161 9.11 -12.58 22.54
N ASN A 162 9.78 -13.70 22.31
CA ASN A 162 9.21 -15.04 22.45
C ASN A 162 9.77 -15.64 23.75
N ASP A 163 8.90 -15.91 24.71
CA ASP A 163 9.24 -16.50 26.01
C ASP A 163 9.49 -18.01 25.94
N ASP A 164 8.96 -18.68 24.91
CA ASP A 164 9.20 -20.10 24.64
C ASP A 164 10.57 -20.39 23.99
N ALA A 165 11.34 -19.37 23.62
CA ALA A 165 12.63 -19.55 22.98
C ALA A 165 13.73 -19.88 24.00
N ASP A 166 14.60 -20.85 23.68
CA ASP A 166 15.75 -21.18 24.51
C ASP A 166 16.64 -19.95 24.74
N ILE A 167 16.88 -19.63 26.01
CA ILE A 167 17.62 -18.44 26.41
C ILE A 167 19.11 -18.77 26.46
N ASP A 168 19.87 -18.27 25.47
CA ASP A 168 21.33 -18.45 25.36
C ASP A 168 22.15 -17.30 26.00
N TYR A 169 21.49 -16.41 26.76
CA TYR A 169 22.11 -15.20 27.29
C TYR A 169 21.73 -14.93 28.76
N ILE A 170 22.63 -14.23 29.46
CA ILE A 170 22.43 -13.84 30.87
C ILE A 170 21.91 -12.38 30.98
N ASN A 171 22.29 -11.51 30.04
CA ASN A 171 21.89 -10.09 30.05
C ASN A 171 21.47 -9.59 28.64
N GLU A 172 20.79 -8.46 28.56
CA GLU A 172 20.26 -7.91 27.29
C GLU A 172 21.38 -7.56 26.30
N ARG A 173 22.54 -7.13 26.78
CA ARG A 173 23.69 -6.80 25.93
C ARG A 173 24.26 -8.06 25.27
N ASN A 174 24.30 -9.16 26.00
CA ASN A 174 24.69 -10.48 25.53
C ASN A 174 23.65 -11.01 24.53
N ALA A 175 22.35 -10.86 24.80
CA ALA A 175 21.29 -11.22 23.84
C ALA A 175 21.48 -10.53 22.48
N LYS A 176 21.77 -9.22 22.48
CA LYS A 176 22.04 -8.46 21.25
C LYS A 176 23.34 -8.91 20.56
N PHE A 177 24.35 -9.32 21.33
CA PHE A 177 25.60 -9.86 20.80
C PHE A 177 25.39 -11.23 20.17
N ASN A 178 24.71 -12.17 20.84
CA ASN A 178 24.34 -13.48 20.30
C ASN A 178 23.49 -13.34 19.04
N GLN A 179 22.49 -12.45 19.04
CA GLN A 179 21.72 -12.14 17.82
C GLN A 179 22.59 -11.58 16.69
N LYS A 180 23.64 -10.82 17.00
CA LYS A 180 24.60 -10.35 15.98
C LYS A 180 25.42 -11.54 15.47
N ALA A 181 25.94 -12.37 16.35
CA ALA A 181 26.71 -13.57 16.00
C ALA A 181 25.88 -14.51 15.11
N GLU A 182 24.62 -14.78 15.45
CA GLU A 182 23.71 -15.61 14.67
C GLU A 182 23.48 -15.07 13.25
N ARG A 183 23.37 -13.74 13.06
CA ARG A 183 23.22 -13.14 11.71
C ARG A 183 24.42 -13.39 10.80
N PHE A 184 25.64 -13.44 11.34
CA PHE A 184 26.86 -13.61 10.56
C PHE A 184 27.29 -15.07 10.45
N TYR A 185 27.26 -15.80 11.58
CA TYR A 185 27.81 -17.15 11.70
C TYR A 185 26.76 -18.25 11.63
N GLY A 186 25.48 -17.97 11.93
CA GLY A 186 24.42 -18.99 11.98
C GLY A 186 24.26 -19.78 10.69
N LYS A 187 24.53 -19.16 9.53
CA LYS A 187 24.54 -19.85 8.23
C LYS A 187 25.66 -20.91 8.14
N TYR A 188 26.81 -20.66 8.75
CA TYR A 188 27.98 -21.53 8.71
C TYR A 188 28.02 -22.54 9.86
N THR A 189 27.42 -22.21 11.01
CA THR A 189 27.40 -23.06 12.22
C THR A 189 26.11 -23.87 12.36
N ALA A 190 25.26 -23.91 11.33
CA ALA A 190 23.98 -24.62 11.37
C ALA A 190 24.14 -26.12 11.69
N GLU A 191 25.17 -26.77 11.14
CA GLU A 191 25.46 -28.18 11.39
C GLU A 191 25.86 -28.44 12.84
N ILE A 192 26.75 -27.60 13.39
CA ILE A 192 27.17 -27.68 14.80
C ILE A 192 25.96 -27.51 15.73
N LYS A 193 25.06 -26.59 15.41
CA LYS A 193 23.83 -26.35 16.17
C LYS A 193 22.91 -27.57 16.16
N GLN A 194 22.70 -28.18 14.99
CA GLN A 194 21.92 -29.42 14.88
C GLN A 194 22.55 -30.57 15.67
N ASN A 195 23.88 -30.70 15.65
CA ASN A 195 24.56 -31.76 16.40
C ASN A 195 24.39 -31.56 17.91
N LEU A 196 24.44 -30.31 18.41
CA LEU A 196 24.15 -29.99 19.82
C LEU A 196 22.71 -30.36 20.19
N GLU A 197 21.74 -30.01 19.36
CA GLU A 197 20.31 -30.34 19.57
C GLU A 197 20.05 -31.86 19.52
N ARG A 198 20.86 -32.62 18.77
CA ARG A 198 20.83 -34.10 18.72
C ARG A 198 21.62 -34.80 19.83
N GLY A 199 22.13 -34.05 20.81
CA GLY A 199 22.88 -34.63 21.92
C GLY A 199 24.34 -34.96 21.59
N THR A 200 24.98 -34.14 20.76
CA THR A 200 26.40 -34.24 20.35
C THR A 200 26.78 -35.51 19.58
N ALA A 201 25.80 -36.27 19.13
CA ALA A 201 26.01 -37.37 18.18
C ALA A 201 26.33 -36.80 16.80
N VAL A 202 27.40 -37.32 16.18
CA VAL A 202 27.77 -37.05 14.78
C VAL A 202 26.95 -37.94 13.85
#